data_AF-W1XUP8-F1
#
_entry.id   AF-W1XUP8-F1
#
_cell.length_a   1.000
_cell.length_b   1.000
_cell.length_c   1.000
_cell.angle_alpha   90.00
_cell.angle_beta   90.00
_cell.angle_gamma   90.00
#
_symmetry.space_group_name_H-M   'P 1'
#
loop_
_entity.id
_entity.type
_entity.pdbx_description
1 polymer ?
#
loop_
_entity_poly.entity_id
_entity_poly.type
_entity_poly.pdbx_seq_one_letter_code
_entity_poly.pdbx_strand_id
1 'polypeptide(L)' 'ENPDAKAVLVNNPTYYGICSDLKKITEIAHKHGMYVLADEAHGTHFYFGDNMPVSAMEAGADMAAVSMHKTGGSLTQSS' A
#
# COMPACT_ATOMS: atom_id res chain seq x y z
N GLU A 1 -2.41 2.68 -24.91
CA GLU A 1 -1.46 3.61 -24.27
C GLU A 1 -2.27 4.60 -23.44
N ASN A 2 -1.77 5.02 -22.26
CA ASN A 2 -2.47 5.95 -21.34
C ASN A 2 -1.54 7.14 -20.99
N PRO A 3 -1.30 8.08 -21.93
CA PRO A 3 -0.31 9.15 -21.74
C PRO A 3 -0.71 10.17 -20.67
N ASP A 4 -1.98 10.22 -20.29
CA ASP A 4 -2.56 11.10 -19.30
C ASP A 4 -2.58 10.49 -17.88
N ALA A 5 -2.20 9.21 -17.72
CA ALA A 5 -2.16 8.54 -16.44
C ALA A 5 -1.30 9.31 -15.42
N LYS A 6 -1.83 9.46 -14.19
CA LYS A 6 -1.19 10.23 -13.12
C LYS A 6 -0.70 9.38 -11.96
N ALA A 7 -1.17 8.14 -11.85
CA ALA A 7 -0.88 7.31 -10.71
C ALA A 7 -0.89 5.82 -11.06
N VAL A 8 -0.23 5.03 -10.22
CA VAL A 8 -0.31 3.58 -10.18
C VAL A 8 -1.05 3.19 -8.89
N LEU A 9 -2.04 2.31 -9.02
CA LEU A 9 -2.71 1.69 -7.88
C LEU A 9 -2.10 0.30 -7.64
N VAL A 10 -1.61 0.05 -6.42
CA VAL A 10 -0.99 -1.21 -6.02
C VAL A 10 -1.79 -1.83 -4.89
N ASN A 11 -2.23 -3.07 -5.07
CA ASN A 11 -2.81 -3.85 -3.98
C ASN A 11 -1.68 -4.56 -3.20
N ASN A 12 -1.49 -4.19 -1.94
CA ASN A 12 -0.44 -4.77 -1.10
C ASN A 12 -0.82 -4.73 0.40
N PRO A 13 -0.90 -5.88 1.10
CA PRO A 13 -0.65 -7.22 0.60
C PRO A 13 -1.84 -7.76 -0.20
N THR A 14 -1.57 -8.77 -1.03
CA THR A 14 -2.66 -9.58 -1.61
C THR A 14 -3.48 -10.27 -0.51
N TYR A 15 -4.67 -10.77 -0.86
CA TYR A 15 -5.53 -11.49 0.09
C TYR A 15 -4.83 -12.68 0.78
N TYR A 16 -3.87 -13.31 0.09
CA TYR A 16 -3.09 -14.44 0.61
C TYR A 16 -1.83 -14.02 1.37
N GLY A 17 -1.64 -12.72 1.65
CA GLY A 17 -0.52 -12.20 2.42
C GLY A 17 0.77 -11.97 1.62
N ILE A 18 0.74 -12.13 0.29
CA ILE A 18 1.92 -11.85 -0.55
C ILE A 18 2.14 -10.34 -0.63
N CYS A 19 3.34 -9.90 -0.25
CA CYS A 19 3.77 -8.51 -0.33
C CYS A 19 4.67 -8.30 -1.56
N SER A 20 4.40 -7.22 -2.30
CA SER A 20 5.25 -6.78 -3.42
C SER A 20 6.44 -5.98 -2.91
N ASP A 21 7.48 -5.86 -3.73
CA ASP A 21 8.56 -4.89 -3.50
C ASP A 21 8.06 -3.47 -3.78
N LEU A 22 7.26 -2.94 -2.83
CA LEU A 22 6.62 -1.64 -2.92
C LEU A 22 7.63 -0.52 -3.10
N LYS A 23 8.79 -0.61 -2.45
CA LYS A 23 9.85 0.40 -2.56
C LYS A 23 10.33 0.53 -4.00
N LYS A 24 10.61 -0.60 -4.65
CA LYS A 24 11.01 -0.60 -6.06
C LYS A 24 9.89 -0.12 -6.99
N ILE A 25 8.63 -0.46 -6.70
CA ILE A 25 7.48 0.04 -7.47
C ILE A 25 7.39 1.56 -7.36
N THR A 26 7.47 2.11 -6.15
CA THR A 26 7.50 3.54 -5.88
C THR A 26 8.63 4.23 -6.62
N GLU A 27 9.87 3.72 -6.52
CA GLU A 27 11.02 4.27 -7.23
C GLU A 27 10.81 4.33 -8.75
N ILE A 28 10.18 3.30 -9.34
CA ILE A 28 9.91 3.25 -10.78
C ILE A 28 8.79 4.24 -11.15
N ALA A 29 7.70 4.29 -10.38
CA ALA A 29 6.57 5.19 -10.64
C ALA A 29 6.99 6.65 -10.54
N HIS A 30 7.73 7.01 -9.49
CA HIS A 30 8.25 8.36 -9.27
C HIS A 30 9.22 8.79 -10.37
N LYS A 31 10.07 7.88 -10.89
CA LYS A 31 10.92 8.16 -12.07
C LYS A 31 10.14 8.57 -13.32
N HIS A 32 8.88 8.16 -13.42
CA HIS A 32 7.97 8.52 -14.51
C HIS A 32 7.02 9.66 -14.13
N GLY A 33 7.21 10.32 -12.99
CA GLY A 33 6.35 11.41 -12.52
C GLY A 33 4.93 10.97 -12.15
N MET A 34 4.75 9.69 -11.80
CA MET A 34 3.46 9.12 -11.40
C MET A 34 3.38 8.99 -9.89
N TYR A 35 2.20 9.23 -9.31
CA TYR A 35 1.93 8.93 -7.90
C TYR A 35 1.72 7.43 -7.67
N VAL A 36 1.91 6.97 -6.43
CA VAL A 36 1.61 5.60 -6.01
C VAL A 36 0.52 5.62 -4.94
N LEU A 37 -0.59 4.97 -5.24
CA LEU A 37 -1.69 4.73 -4.33
C LEU A 37 -1.65 3.26 -3.93
N ALA A 38 -1.58 2.97 -2.64
CA ALA A 38 -1.59 1.60 -2.12
C ALA A 38 -2.96 1.27 -1.52
N ASP A 39 -3.56 0.18 -1.98
CA ASP A 39 -4.60 -0.52 -1.22
C ASP A 39 -3.91 -1.49 -0.27
N GLU A 40 -3.77 -1.07 0.98
CA GLU A 40 -3.19 -1.80 2.10
C GLU A 40 -4.26 -2.28 3.09
N ALA A 41 -5.46 -2.59 2.59
CA ALA A 41 -6.60 -2.96 3.43
C ALA A 41 -6.31 -4.13 4.39
N HIS A 42 -5.47 -5.08 3.99
CA HIS A 42 -5.09 -6.22 4.84
C HIS A 42 -3.79 -5.99 5.62
N GLY A 43 -3.03 -4.93 5.31
CA GLY A 43 -1.71 -4.65 5.88
C GLY A 43 -1.72 -3.75 7.12
N THR A 44 -2.88 -3.39 7.68
CA THR A 44 -2.98 -2.51 8.87
C THR A 44 -2.11 -2.94 10.06
N HIS A 45 -1.82 -4.23 10.20
CA HIS A 45 -0.99 -4.76 11.28
C HIS A 45 0.52 -4.53 11.07
N PHE A 46 0.96 -4.16 9.86
CA PHE A 46 2.37 -3.91 9.55
C PHE A 46 2.97 -2.77 10.36
N TYR A 47 2.16 -1.78 10.73
CA TYR A 47 2.59 -0.59 11.48
C TYR A 47 3.01 -0.86 12.92
N PHE A 48 2.75 -2.06 13.47
CA PHE A 48 2.84 -2.32 14.91
C PHE A 48 3.92 -3.34 15.31
N GLY A 49 4.73 -3.85 14.39
CA GLY A 49 5.74 -4.86 14.71
C GLY A 49 7.04 -4.74 13.91
N ASP A 50 8.17 -4.92 14.60
CA ASP A 50 9.52 -4.75 14.03
C ASP A 50 9.91 -5.79 12.97
N ASN A 51 9.23 -6.95 12.96
CA ASN A 51 9.46 -8.04 12.00
C ASN A 51 8.31 -8.20 10.99
N MET A 52 7.62 -7.09 10.68
CA MET A 52 6.56 -7.07 9.68
C MET A 52 7.09 -6.61 8.31
N PRO A 53 6.36 -6.90 7.22
CA PRO A 53 6.60 -6.24 5.94
C PRO A 53 6.58 -4.71 6.08
N VAL A 54 7.31 -4.02 5.21
CA VAL A 54 7.30 -2.55 5.15
C VAL A 54 5.89 -2.06 4.82
N SER A 55 5.42 -1.05 5.54
CA SER A 55 4.15 -0.38 5.22
C SER A 55 4.25 0.39 3.90
N ALA A 56 3.14 0.57 3.21
CA ALA A 56 3.13 1.35 1.97
C ALA A 56 3.66 2.78 2.13
N MET A 57 3.34 3.44 3.25
CA MET A 57 3.82 4.78 3.53
C MET A 57 5.34 4.81 3.75
N GLU A 58 5.90 3.85 4.47
CA GLU A 58 7.35 3.74 4.66
C GLU A 58 8.09 3.36 3.37
N ALA A 59 7.44 2.60 2.49
CA ALA A 59 7.95 2.30 1.14
C ALA A 59 7.85 3.48 0.16
N GLY A 60 7.33 4.63 0.60
CA GLY A 60 7.27 5.87 -0.15
C GLY A 60 6.03 6.05 -1.03
N ALA A 61 4.97 5.25 -0.84
CA ALA A 61 3.70 5.52 -1.49
C ALA A 61 3.15 6.89 -1.09
N ASP A 62 2.47 7.56 -2.03
CA ASP A 62 1.91 8.90 -1.82
C ASP A 62 0.59 8.85 -1.01
N MET A 63 -0.09 7.70 -1.04
CA MET A 63 -1.28 7.43 -0.22
C MET A 63 -1.41 5.93 0.02
N ALA A 64 -1.87 5.56 1.22
CA ALA A 64 -2.27 4.20 1.54
C ALA A 64 -3.67 4.18 2.14
N ALA A 65 -4.53 3.29 1.65
CA ALA A 65 -5.82 2.99 2.26
C ALA A 65 -5.69 1.69 3.04
N VAL A 66 -6.02 1.72 4.33
CA VAL A 66 -6.03 0.54 5.19
C VAL A 66 -7.46 0.15 5.56
N SER A 67 -7.66 -1.00 6.17
CA SER A 67 -8.95 -1.36 6.75
C SER A 67 -8.72 -1.79 8.20
N MET A 68 -8.86 -0.84 9.12
CA MET A 68 -8.75 -1.03 10.55
C MET A 68 -9.63 -2.20 11.02
N HIS A 69 -10.81 -2.37 10.43
CA HIS A 69 -11.75 -3.42 10.82
C HIS A 69 -11.34 -4.84 10.41
N LYS A 70 -10.31 -5.00 9.56
CA LYS A 70 -9.83 -6.32 9.11
C LYS A 70 -8.74 -6.84 10.04
N THR A 71 -7.64 -6.10 10.17
CA THR A 71 -6.45 -6.53 10.91
C THR A 71 -5.98 -5.51 11.95
N GLY A 72 -6.69 -4.38 12.12
CA GLY A 72 -6.36 -3.31 13.07
C GLY A 72 -7.20 -3.26 14.35
N GLY A 73 -8.29 -4.05 14.45
CA GLY A 73 -9.08 -4.17 15.68
C GLY A 73 -10.17 -3.12 15.90
N SER A 74 -10.93 -2.76 14.87
CA SER A 74 -12.06 -1.81 14.96
C SER A 74 -13.39 -2.39 14.44
N LEU A 75 -14.48 -1.61 14.56
CA LEU A 75 -15.81 -2.00 14.07
C LEU A 75 -15.87 -1.98 12.55
N THR A 76 -16.76 -2.79 11.97
CA THR A 76 -16.97 -2.86 10.51
C THR A 76 -17.22 -1.48 9.89
N GLN A 77 -16.82 -1.32 8.63
CA GLN A 77 -16.85 -0.06 7.85
C GLN A 77 -15.78 0.99 8.20
N SER A 78 -14.99 0.84 9.27
CA SER A 78 -13.88 1.78 9.51
C SER A 78 -12.67 1.45 8.63
N SER A 79 -12.16 2.44 7.90
CA SER A 79 -10.91 2.34 7.14
C SER A 79 -9.72 2.53 8.06
#